data_AF-A0A0L0SAK0-F1
#
_entry.id   AF-A0A0L0SAK0-F1
#
_cell.length_a   1.000
_cell.length_b   1.000
_cell.length_c   1.000
_cell.angle_alpha   90.00
_cell.angle_beta   90.00
_cell.angle_gamma   90.00
#
_symmetry.space_group_name_H-M   'P 1'
#
loop_
_entity.id
_entity.type
_entity.pdbx_description
1 polymer ?
#
loop_
_entity_poly.entity_id
_entity_poly.type
_entity_poly.pdbx_seq_one_letter_code
_entity_poly.pdbx_strand_id
1 'polypeptide(L)'
;MASTPPTTADGGGAPNPAARVPAIRQRLLGEVTRVTRATAPLNPEALLLRKAEDPHFARDLSATSLALLQFSNQLFKYLAGETKVKPFSNAIDVQDRWLAAVEVVDQALDRADHALDELYGRKAQHAAANATPMVASIKQRDRTLNVVHGALIARPQEQFKADVDNSKSVPFIPKIKDKAHAKVPLDWGVPVEEMPDQPVDHVFPHPYAHEIATLEYPDSMFALPETEPEMPASLESTPCTWVDTVAALEAMVEKLAAEPVIAIDLEHHSYRSYFGFLCLMQVSTRTEDFLVDTLTLRVDLHLLNTVFADSKIVKVLHGAESDVIWLQRDLGLYLVNLFDTYHATKILRFPAHSLARSRRCL
;
A
#
# COMPACT_ATOMS: atom_id res chain seq x y z
N MET A 1 15.77 -79.64 19.41
CA MET A 1 15.27 -79.24 20.74
C MET A 1 15.51 -77.75 20.88
N ALA A 2 14.46 -76.96 20.73
CA ALA A 2 14.49 -75.52 20.90
C ALA A 2 14.19 -75.21 22.37
N SER A 3 15.03 -74.39 23.00
CA SER A 3 14.82 -73.87 24.35
C SER A 3 14.99 -72.35 24.32
N THR A 4 13.89 -71.64 24.47
CA THR A 4 13.84 -70.22 24.83
C THR A 4 14.34 -69.98 26.25
N PRO A 5 14.99 -68.84 26.52
CA PRO A 5 14.64 -68.03 27.69
C PRO A 5 14.72 -66.51 27.36
N PRO A 6 14.51 -65.57 28.30
CA PRO A 6 13.27 -64.82 28.44
C PRO A 6 13.40 -63.33 28.06
N THR A 7 12.25 -62.72 27.84
CA THR A 7 12.05 -61.29 27.61
C THR A 7 12.49 -60.47 28.83
N THR A 8 13.45 -59.56 28.65
CA THR A 8 13.64 -58.41 29.54
C THR A 8 13.45 -57.14 28.73
N ALA A 9 12.35 -56.46 29.03
CA ALA A 9 12.12 -55.08 28.67
C ALA A 9 13.11 -54.19 29.41
N ASP A 10 13.86 -53.36 28.69
CA ASP A 10 14.03 -51.96 29.06
C ASP A 10 14.57 -51.15 27.87
N GLY A 11 13.65 -50.58 27.10
CA GLY A 11 13.96 -49.59 26.08
C GLY A 11 13.61 -48.22 26.63
N GLY A 12 14.52 -47.61 27.38
CA GLY A 12 14.45 -46.21 27.81
C GLY A 12 14.54 -45.26 26.62
N GLY A 13 13.48 -45.18 25.82
CA GLY A 13 13.31 -44.16 24.78
C GLY A 13 12.97 -42.83 25.45
N ALA A 14 13.77 -41.80 25.19
CA ALA A 14 13.49 -40.44 25.66
C ALA A 14 12.04 -40.04 25.31
N PRO A 15 11.26 -39.49 26.26
CA PRO A 15 9.85 -39.20 26.03
C PRO A 15 9.67 -38.15 24.93
N ASN A 16 8.77 -38.46 23.98
CA ASN A 16 8.42 -37.60 22.86
C ASN A 16 8.10 -36.16 23.33
N PRO A 17 8.83 -35.12 22.87
CA PRO A 17 8.64 -33.75 23.32
C PRO A 17 7.21 -33.21 23.07
N ALA A 18 6.51 -33.72 22.05
CA ALA A 18 5.12 -33.35 21.77
C ALA A 18 4.14 -33.74 22.88
N ALA A 19 4.41 -34.81 23.63
CA ALA A 19 3.54 -35.27 24.71
C ALA A 19 3.58 -34.36 25.96
N ARG A 20 4.63 -33.52 26.09
CA ARG A 20 4.83 -32.63 27.25
C ARG A 20 4.23 -31.23 27.06
N VAL A 21 3.94 -30.84 25.82
CA VAL A 21 3.45 -29.49 25.45
C VAL A 21 2.14 -29.13 26.16
N PRO A 22 1.11 -29.99 26.26
CA PRO A 22 -0.15 -29.62 26.91
C PRO A 22 0.01 -29.31 28.41
N ALA A 23 0.80 -30.12 29.13
CA ALA A 23 1.05 -29.94 30.56
C ALA A 23 1.90 -28.68 30.84
N ILE A 24 2.90 -28.41 30.01
CA ILE A 24 3.70 -27.18 30.08
C ILE A 24 2.82 -25.96 29.81
N ARG A 25 1.95 -26.00 28.79
CA ARG A 25 1.02 -24.91 28.46
C ARG A 25 0.07 -24.59 29.61
N GLN A 26 -0.53 -25.60 30.23
CA GLN A 26 -1.47 -25.40 31.33
C GLN A 26 -0.78 -24.79 32.55
N ARG A 27 0.43 -25.26 32.89
CA ARG A 27 1.22 -24.69 33.99
C ARG A 27 1.63 -23.25 33.69
N LEU A 28 2.12 -22.98 32.47
CA LEU A 28 2.54 -21.64 32.06
C LEU A 28 1.38 -20.64 32.11
N LEU A 29 0.22 -21.00 31.56
CA LEU A 29 -0.98 -20.16 31.59
C LEU A 29 -1.43 -19.86 33.03
N GLY A 30 -1.34 -20.85 33.92
CA GLY A 30 -1.62 -20.69 35.34
C GLY A 30 -0.70 -19.68 36.03
N GLU A 31 0.62 -19.80 35.84
CA GLU A 31 1.58 -18.87 36.44
C GLU A 31 1.49 -17.46 35.83
N VAL A 32 1.33 -17.34 34.50
CA VAL A 32 1.14 -16.03 33.84
C VAL A 32 -0.11 -15.34 34.37
N THR A 33 -1.22 -16.06 34.50
CA THR A 33 -2.47 -15.50 35.05
C THR A 33 -2.29 -14.98 36.49
N ARG A 34 -1.50 -15.68 37.32
CA ARG A 34 -1.19 -15.23 38.68
C ARG A 34 -0.39 -13.94 38.67
N VAL A 35 0.64 -13.84 37.83
CA VAL A 35 1.45 -12.63 37.69
C VAL A 35 0.58 -11.47 37.22
N THR A 36 -0.24 -11.65 36.18
CA THR A 36 -1.15 -10.61 35.67
C THR A 36 -2.13 -10.13 36.74
N ARG A 37 -2.69 -11.04 37.55
CA ARG A 37 -3.57 -10.67 38.67
C ARG A 37 -2.85 -9.92 39.78
N ALA A 38 -1.60 -10.28 40.06
CA ALA A 38 -0.79 -9.58 41.07
C ALA A 38 -0.38 -8.17 40.61
N THR A 39 -0.23 -7.95 39.30
CA THR A 39 0.11 -6.63 38.74
C THR A 39 -1.10 -5.73 38.53
N ALA A 40 -2.30 -6.28 38.29
CA ALA A 40 -3.52 -5.52 38.01
C ALA A 40 -3.90 -4.43 39.05
N PRO A 41 -3.76 -4.64 40.38
CA PRO A 41 -4.11 -3.62 41.37
C PRO A 41 -2.99 -2.58 41.60
N LEU A 42 -1.84 -2.69 40.93
CA LEU A 42 -0.72 -1.78 41.12
C LEU A 42 -1.01 -0.42 40.49
N ASN A 43 -1.22 0.60 41.32
CA ASN A 43 -1.37 1.99 40.88
C ASN A 43 0.01 2.68 40.77
N PRO A 44 0.41 3.21 39.59
CA PRO A 44 1.68 3.90 39.41
C PRO A 44 1.92 5.07 40.36
N GLU A 45 0.91 5.89 40.66
CA GLU A 45 1.05 7.06 41.54
C GLU A 45 1.30 6.66 42.99
N ALA A 46 0.58 5.63 43.46
CA ALA A 46 0.76 5.09 44.80
C ALA A 46 2.13 4.41 44.97
N LEU A 47 2.64 3.77 43.92
CA LEU A 47 3.97 3.16 43.92
C LEU A 47 5.09 4.20 43.96
N LEU A 48 4.94 5.31 43.23
CA LEU A 48 5.91 6.41 43.25
C LEU A 48 5.98 7.09 44.61
N LEU A 49 4.84 7.30 45.27
CA LEU A 49 4.78 7.84 46.63
C LEU A 49 5.48 6.90 47.63
N ARG A 50 5.13 5.61 47.63
CA ARG A 50 5.76 4.59 48.48
C ARG A 50 7.26 4.44 48.24
N LYS A 51 7.69 4.59 46.98
CA LYS A 51 9.11 4.59 46.60
C LYS A 51 9.88 5.79 47.17
N ALA A 52 9.22 6.94 47.33
CA ALA A 52 9.82 8.12 47.94
C ALA A 52 9.88 8.02 49.48
N GLU A 53 8.92 7.33 50.09
CA GLU A 53 8.80 7.18 51.55
C GLU A 53 9.72 6.09 52.14
N ASP A 54 9.88 4.95 51.45
CA ASP A 54 10.64 3.79 51.95
C ASP A 54 11.79 3.36 51.02
N PRO A 55 13.06 3.59 51.42
CA PRO A 55 14.23 3.17 50.66
C PRO A 55 14.40 1.65 50.49
N HIS A 56 13.84 0.83 51.38
CA HIS A 56 13.87 -0.63 51.24
C HIS A 56 12.89 -1.08 50.17
N PHE A 57 11.65 -0.62 50.23
CA PHE A 57 10.64 -0.84 49.20
C PHE A 57 11.13 -0.37 47.81
N ALA A 58 11.77 0.79 47.74
CA ALA A 58 12.34 1.32 46.49
C ALA A 58 13.37 0.38 45.86
N ARG A 59 14.22 -0.25 46.67
CA ARG A 59 15.24 -1.22 46.21
C ARG A 59 14.58 -2.50 45.70
N ASP A 60 13.64 -3.06 46.45
CA ASP A 60 12.97 -4.31 46.10
C ASP A 60 12.11 -4.16 44.82
N LEU A 61 11.41 -3.04 44.69
CA LEU A 61 10.66 -2.70 43.48
C LEU A 61 11.56 -2.56 42.26
N SER A 62 12.71 -1.89 42.41
CA SER A 62 13.69 -1.72 41.33
C SER A 62 14.34 -3.05 40.93
N ALA A 63 14.68 -3.90 41.90
CA ALA A 63 15.20 -5.24 41.65
C ALA A 63 14.19 -6.12 40.91
N THR A 64 12.93 -6.10 41.33
CA THR A 64 11.84 -6.84 40.68
C THR A 64 11.60 -6.34 39.25
N SER A 65 11.58 -5.02 39.04
CA SER A 65 11.43 -4.41 37.72
C SER A 65 12.58 -4.82 36.78
N LEU A 66 13.83 -4.81 37.26
CA LEU A 66 14.98 -5.23 36.48
C LEU A 66 14.92 -6.73 36.13
N ALA A 67 14.51 -7.58 37.07
CA ALA A 67 14.36 -9.02 36.83
C ALA A 67 13.31 -9.31 35.75
N LEU A 68 12.16 -8.61 35.80
CA LEU A 68 11.13 -8.70 34.77
C LEU A 68 11.66 -8.24 33.40
N LEU A 69 12.38 -7.12 33.35
CA LEU A 69 12.98 -6.60 32.12
C LEU A 69 14.00 -7.58 31.52
N GLN A 70 14.85 -8.17 32.34
CA GLN A 70 15.81 -9.19 31.91
C GLN A 70 15.11 -10.43 31.35
N PHE A 71 14.05 -10.88 32.00
CA PHE A 71 13.25 -12.00 31.52
C PHE A 71 12.56 -11.67 30.18
N SER A 72 11.96 -10.49 30.05
CA SER A 72 11.37 -10.03 28.80
C SER A 72 12.40 -9.93 27.66
N ASN A 73 13.60 -9.41 27.92
CA ASN A 73 14.68 -9.37 26.93
C ASN A 73 15.08 -10.77 26.45
N GLN A 74 15.11 -11.76 27.35
CA GLN A 74 15.36 -13.15 26.95
C GLN A 74 14.25 -13.68 26.04
N LEU A 75 12.98 -13.42 26.37
CA LEU A 75 11.85 -13.82 25.52
C LEU A 75 11.92 -13.16 24.14
N PHE A 76 12.19 -11.86 24.06
CA PHE A 76 12.36 -11.17 22.78
C PHE A 76 13.51 -11.75 21.96
N LYS A 77 14.64 -12.11 22.59
CA LYS A 77 15.74 -12.78 21.91
C LYS A 77 15.32 -14.13 21.30
N TYR A 78 14.49 -14.90 21.98
CA TYR A 78 13.97 -16.17 21.45
C TYR A 78 12.97 -15.95 20.32
N LEU A 79 12.09 -14.96 20.42
CA LEU A 79 11.06 -14.69 19.42
C LEU A 79 11.62 -14.04 18.14
N ALA A 80 12.59 -13.14 18.29
CA ALA A 80 13.18 -12.41 17.17
C ALA A 80 13.86 -13.33 16.14
N GLY A 81 14.34 -14.51 16.54
CA GLY A 81 15.04 -15.42 15.63
C GLY A 81 16.34 -14.79 15.11
N GLU A 82 16.43 -14.57 13.80
CA GLU A 82 17.58 -13.93 13.15
C GLU A 82 17.58 -12.39 13.25
N THR A 83 16.45 -11.78 13.63
CA THR A 83 16.29 -10.32 13.71
C THR A 83 17.11 -9.77 14.90
N LYS A 84 18.01 -8.80 14.63
CA LYS A 84 18.86 -8.19 15.67
C LYS A 84 18.09 -7.13 16.47
N VAL A 85 17.49 -7.53 17.58
CA VAL A 85 16.82 -6.59 18.50
C VAL A 85 17.80 -6.21 19.62
N LYS A 86 18.06 -4.91 19.76
CA LYS A 86 18.90 -4.40 20.86
C LYS A 86 18.11 -4.52 22.19
N PRO A 87 18.67 -5.17 23.24
CA PRO A 87 17.98 -5.36 24.50
C PRO A 87 17.61 -4.02 25.15
N PHE A 88 16.51 -4.02 25.90
CA PHE A 88 16.06 -2.88 26.68
C PHE A 88 16.82 -2.79 28.01
N SER A 89 17.22 -1.57 28.38
CA SER A 89 18.09 -1.31 29.52
C SER A 89 17.33 -0.85 30.78
N ASN A 90 16.21 -0.13 30.61
CA ASN A 90 15.38 0.37 31.70
C ASN A 90 13.95 0.68 31.20
N ALA A 91 13.08 1.13 32.10
CA ALA A 91 11.67 1.42 31.79
C ALA A 91 11.47 2.55 30.75
N ILE A 92 12.32 3.59 30.78
CA ILE A 92 12.25 4.71 29.82
C ILE A 92 12.60 4.20 28.43
N ASP A 93 13.66 3.40 28.33
CA ASP A 93 14.12 2.77 27.09
C ASP A 93 13.06 1.84 26.47
N VAL A 94 12.25 1.15 27.29
CA VAL A 94 11.09 0.38 26.82
C VAL A 94 10.01 1.28 26.23
N GLN A 95 9.73 2.41 26.87
CA GLN A 95 8.73 3.36 26.41
C GLN A 95 9.15 4.02 25.09
N ASP A 96 10.40 4.46 24.99
CA ASP A 96 10.94 5.14 23.82
C ASP A 96 11.04 4.22 22.60
N ARG A 97 11.38 2.94 22.82
CA ARG A 97 11.57 1.94 21.76
C ARG A 97 10.47 0.87 21.73
N TRP A 98 9.27 1.20 22.19
CA TRP A 98 8.13 0.26 22.23
C TRP A 98 7.83 -0.37 20.87
N LEU A 99 8.01 0.39 19.78
CA LEU A 99 7.82 -0.10 18.40
C LEU A 99 8.70 -1.32 18.07
N ALA A 100 9.92 -1.41 18.62
CA ALA A 100 10.78 -2.57 18.40
C ALA A 100 10.23 -3.84 19.06
N ALA A 101 9.50 -3.71 20.18
CA ALA A 101 8.82 -4.84 20.80
C ALA A 101 7.61 -5.30 19.97
N VAL A 102 6.86 -4.35 19.40
CA VAL A 102 5.72 -4.63 18.51
C VAL A 102 6.19 -5.41 17.27
N GLU A 103 7.27 -4.97 16.63
CA GLU A 103 7.81 -5.61 15.43
C GLU A 103 8.18 -7.09 15.67
N VAL A 104 8.78 -7.41 16.82
CA VAL A 104 9.12 -8.80 17.18
C VAL A 104 7.88 -9.67 17.38
N VAL A 105 6.84 -9.09 17.99
CA VAL A 105 5.58 -9.80 18.21
C VAL A 105 4.87 -10.04 16.88
N ASP A 106 4.82 -9.04 16.00
CA ASP A 106 4.21 -9.16 14.67
C ASP A 106 4.91 -10.25 13.84
N GLN A 107 6.24 -10.27 13.81
CA GLN A 107 7.00 -11.33 13.14
C GLN A 107 6.72 -12.72 13.72
N ALA A 108 6.52 -12.82 15.05
CA ALA A 108 6.17 -14.08 15.68
C ALA A 108 4.75 -14.55 15.32
N LEU A 109 3.80 -13.62 15.18
CA LEU A 109 2.44 -13.90 14.72
C LEU A 109 2.44 -14.33 13.24
N ASP A 110 3.19 -13.66 12.37
CA ASP A 110 3.32 -14.03 10.95
C ASP A 110 3.87 -15.45 10.79
N ARG A 111 4.88 -15.83 11.59
CA ARG A 111 5.41 -17.21 11.58
C ARG A 111 4.37 -18.22 12.07
N ALA A 112 3.55 -17.85 13.05
CA ALA A 112 2.48 -18.71 13.54
C ALA A 112 1.39 -18.90 12.46
N ASP A 113 1.01 -17.83 11.77
CA ASP A 113 0.06 -17.89 10.66
C ASP A 113 0.60 -18.75 9.51
N HIS A 114 1.88 -18.60 9.16
CA HIS A 114 2.52 -19.46 8.16
C HIS A 114 2.47 -20.94 8.53
N ALA A 115 2.77 -21.27 9.79
CA ALA A 115 2.72 -22.64 10.28
C ALA A 115 1.28 -23.20 10.29
N LEU A 116 0.27 -22.37 10.59
CA LEU A 116 -1.13 -22.75 10.51
C LEU A 116 -1.56 -22.99 9.05
N ASP A 117 -1.15 -22.13 8.11
CA ASP A 117 -1.47 -22.30 6.70
C ASP A 117 -0.82 -23.55 6.08
N GLU A 118 0.38 -23.93 6.53
CA GLU A 118 1.00 -25.22 6.21
C GLU A 118 0.19 -26.40 6.75
N LEU A 119 -0.20 -26.35 8.03
CA LEU A 119 -0.97 -27.42 8.68
C LEU A 119 -2.36 -27.62 8.06
N TYR A 120 -3.01 -26.54 7.64
CA TYR A 120 -4.31 -26.58 6.98
C TYR A 120 -4.23 -26.79 5.46
N GLY A 121 -3.02 -26.99 4.90
CA GLY A 121 -2.82 -27.31 3.48
C GLY A 121 -3.18 -26.19 2.51
N ARG A 122 -3.27 -24.93 2.99
CA ARG A 122 -3.65 -23.77 2.17
C ARG A 122 -2.60 -23.37 1.14
N LYS A 123 -1.36 -23.85 1.28
CA LYS A 123 -0.31 -23.67 0.26
C LYS A 123 -0.68 -24.26 -1.11
N ALA A 124 -1.52 -25.32 -1.18
CA ALA A 124 -1.90 -25.94 -2.45
C ALA A 124 -2.97 -25.16 -3.24
N GLN A 125 -3.68 -24.20 -2.62
CA GLN A 125 -4.69 -23.40 -3.30
C GLN A 125 -4.14 -22.12 -3.94
N HIS A 126 -2.97 -21.64 -3.51
CA HIS A 126 -2.33 -20.47 -4.11
C HIS A 126 -1.66 -20.75 -5.46
N ALA A 127 -1.46 -22.02 -5.85
CA ALA A 127 -0.94 -22.39 -7.17
C ALA A 127 -2.02 -22.51 -8.26
N ALA A 128 -3.31 -22.40 -7.92
CA ALA A 128 -4.41 -22.42 -8.87
C ALA A 128 -4.92 -21.00 -9.17
N ALA A 129 -4.02 -20.14 -9.64
CA ALA A 129 -4.39 -18.89 -10.30
C ALA A 129 -5.04 -19.25 -11.65
N ASN A 130 -6.36 -19.42 -11.65
CA ASN A 130 -7.28 -19.30 -12.80
C ASN A 130 -8.74 -19.73 -12.48
N ALA A 131 -9.10 -19.97 -11.21
CA ALA A 131 -10.51 -20.17 -10.86
C ALA A 131 -11.20 -18.82 -10.61
N THR A 132 -12.22 -18.52 -11.40
CA THR A 132 -13.17 -17.43 -11.15
C THR A 132 -13.72 -17.61 -9.72
N PRO A 133 -13.53 -16.66 -8.79
CA PRO A 133 -14.00 -16.84 -7.43
C PRO A 133 -15.53 -16.72 -7.42
N MET A 134 -16.23 -17.86 -7.40
CA MET A 134 -17.68 -17.89 -7.32
C MET A 134 -18.11 -18.01 -5.85
N VAL A 135 -18.79 -16.98 -5.32
CA VAL A 135 -19.59 -17.11 -4.08
C VAL A 135 -20.94 -16.41 -4.26
N ALA A 136 -22.01 -17.15 -3.93
CA ALA A 136 -23.42 -16.80 -3.80
C ALA A 136 -24.01 -15.76 -4.78
N SER A 137 -24.86 -16.24 -5.69
CA SER A 137 -25.79 -15.39 -6.45
C SER A 137 -27.03 -15.09 -5.61
N ILE A 138 -27.24 -13.83 -5.23
CA ILE A 138 -28.50 -13.39 -4.62
C ILE A 138 -29.40 -12.89 -5.74
N LYS A 139 -30.54 -13.57 -5.98
CA LYS A 139 -31.60 -13.07 -6.87
C LYS A 139 -32.48 -12.11 -6.09
N GLN A 140 -32.45 -10.82 -6.43
CA GLN A 140 -33.36 -9.82 -5.89
C GLN A 140 -33.98 -9.05 -7.06
N ARG A 141 -35.31 -9.10 -7.19
CA ARG A 141 -36.13 -8.30 -8.13
C ARG A 141 -35.46 -8.13 -9.52
N ASP A 142 -35.36 -9.22 -10.27
CA ASP A 142 -34.77 -9.31 -11.62
C ASP A 142 -33.26 -9.06 -11.77
N ARG A 143 -32.49 -8.94 -10.68
CA ARG A 143 -31.03 -8.82 -10.74
C ARG A 143 -30.34 -9.94 -9.96
N THR A 144 -29.36 -10.57 -10.58
CA THR A 144 -28.40 -11.48 -9.93
C THR A 144 -27.21 -10.68 -9.42
N LEU A 145 -27.09 -10.58 -8.10
CA LEU A 145 -25.91 -9.99 -7.45
C LEU A 145 -24.94 -11.12 -7.10
N ASN A 146 -23.74 -11.07 -7.67
CA ASN A 146 -22.65 -11.98 -7.32
C ASN A 146 -21.82 -11.32 -6.20
N VAL A 147 -21.81 -11.92 -5.01
CA VAL A 147 -21.08 -11.38 -3.85
C VAL A 147 -19.81 -12.19 -3.64
N VAL A 148 -18.68 -11.68 -4.13
CA VAL A 148 -17.38 -12.31 -3.90
C VAL A 148 -16.84 -11.82 -2.56
N HIS A 149 -16.55 -12.75 -1.64
CA HIS A 149 -15.86 -12.40 -0.40
C HIS A 149 -14.44 -11.91 -0.74
N GLY A 150 -14.03 -10.72 -0.27
CA GLY A 150 -12.76 -10.10 -0.65
C GLY A 150 -11.49 -10.93 -0.37
N ALA A 151 -11.59 -11.92 0.52
CA ALA A 151 -10.54 -12.91 0.79
C ALA A 151 -10.27 -13.86 -0.40
N LEU A 152 -11.24 -14.04 -1.30
CA LEU A 152 -11.13 -14.90 -2.49
C LEU A 152 -10.68 -14.13 -3.74
N ILE A 153 -10.53 -12.80 -3.64
CA ILE A 153 -10.01 -11.98 -4.73
C ILE A 153 -8.48 -11.97 -4.60
N ALA A 154 -7.81 -12.59 -5.57
CA ALA A 154 -6.35 -12.57 -5.69
C ALA A 154 -5.84 -11.13 -5.64
N ARG A 155 -4.68 -10.93 -5.00
CA ARG A 155 -4.08 -9.60 -4.91
C ARG A 155 -3.46 -9.27 -6.27
N PRO A 156 -3.92 -8.23 -6.99
CA PRO A 156 -3.33 -7.91 -8.29
C PRO A 156 -1.84 -7.59 -8.20
N GLN A 157 -1.36 -7.14 -7.04
CA GLN A 157 0.06 -6.88 -6.80
C GLN A 157 0.95 -8.12 -6.95
N GLU A 158 0.41 -9.33 -6.76
CA GLU A 158 1.14 -10.60 -6.96
C GLU A 158 1.45 -10.86 -8.45
N GLN A 159 0.79 -10.14 -9.37
CA GLN A 159 0.99 -10.25 -10.81
C GLN A 159 1.88 -9.12 -11.36
N PHE A 160 2.30 -8.17 -10.53
CA PHE A 160 3.15 -7.08 -10.98
C PHE A 160 4.56 -7.61 -11.33
N LYS A 161 5.11 -7.14 -12.46
CA LYS A 161 6.45 -7.52 -12.91
C LYS A 161 7.57 -7.08 -11.96
N ALA A 162 7.32 -6.07 -11.14
CA ALA A 162 8.26 -5.53 -10.16
C ALA A 162 7.67 -5.65 -8.76
N ASP A 163 8.51 -6.03 -7.79
CA ASP A 163 8.12 -6.13 -6.39
C ASP A 163 7.74 -4.77 -5.82
N VAL A 164 6.80 -4.77 -4.87
CA VAL A 164 6.34 -3.56 -4.18
C VAL A 164 7.27 -3.29 -2.99
N ASP A 165 8.07 -2.23 -3.09
CA ASP A 165 8.88 -1.73 -1.97
C ASP A 165 8.08 -0.74 -1.12
N ASN A 166 7.90 -1.05 0.18
CA ASN A 166 7.27 -0.16 1.16
C ASN A 166 8.28 0.39 2.19
N SER A 167 9.58 0.18 1.96
CA SER A 167 10.63 0.71 2.81
C SER A 167 10.61 2.24 2.80
N LYS A 168 10.89 2.85 3.97
CA LYS A 168 11.02 4.31 4.10
C LYS A 168 12.46 4.79 3.92
N SER A 169 13.37 3.88 3.59
CA SER A 169 14.81 4.10 3.54
C SER A 169 15.30 4.68 2.22
N VAL A 170 14.49 4.61 1.16
CA VAL A 170 14.84 5.12 -0.17
C VAL A 170 13.85 6.22 -0.55
N PRO A 171 14.32 7.41 -0.95
CA PRO A 171 13.46 8.45 -1.52
C PRO A 171 12.71 7.95 -2.75
N PHE A 172 11.59 8.59 -3.10
CA PHE A 172 10.88 8.26 -4.33
C PHE A 172 11.76 8.53 -5.55
N ILE A 173 12.02 7.48 -6.34
CA ILE A 173 12.72 7.57 -7.62
C ILE A 173 11.68 7.66 -8.74
N PRO A 174 11.68 8.74 -9.56
CA PRO A 174 10.82 8.85 -10.73
C PRO A 174 10.93 7.62 -11.64
N LYS A 175 9.78 7.03 -11.99
CA LYS A 175 9.70 5.84 -12.87
C LYS A 175 9.91 6.15 -14.36
N ILE A 176 10.05 7.42 -14.70
CA ILE A 176 10.23 7.88 -16.08
C ILE A 176 11.57 7.40 -16.64
N LYS A 177 11.55 6.93 -17.88
CA LYS A 177 12.76 6.54 -18.63
C LYS A 177 13.03 7.50 -19.78
N ASP A 178 11.97 7.88 -20.48
CA ASP A 178 12.01 8.78 -21.62
C ASP A 178 11.14 10.01 -21.35
N LYS A 179 11.66 11.18 -21.69
CA LYS A 179 10.99 12.47 -21.48
C LYS A 179 10.47 13.02 -22.82
N ALA A 180 9.23 12.71 -23.16
CA ALA A 180 8.55 13.27 -24.33
C ALA A 180 8.36 14.79 -24.19
N HIS A 181 8.35 15.54 -25.30
CA HIS A 181 8.14 16.99 -25.30
C HIS A 181 9.08 17.80 -24.38
N ALA A 182 10.29 17.27 -24.14
CA ALA A 182 11.26 17.87 -23.24
C ALA A 182 11.74 19.25 -23.75
N LYS A 183 11.66 20.27 -22.89
CA LYS A 183 12.37 21.55 -23.06
C LYS A 183 13.75 21.51 -22.41
N VAL A 184 13.91 20.69 -21.36
CA VAL A 184 15.18 20.42 -20.69
C VAL A 184 15.45 18.92 -20.57
N PRO A 185 16.72 18.48 -20.53
CA PRO A 185 17.09 17.09 -20.33
C PRO A 185 16.43 16.44 -19.11
N LEU A 186 16.31 15.11 -19.09
CA LEU A 186 15.66 14.38 -18.00
C LEU A 186 16.39 14.53 -16.65
N ASP A 187 17.71 14.63 -16.69
CA ASP A 187 18.59 14.83 -15.53
C ASP A 187 18.72 16.30 -15.11
N TRP A 188 17.94 17.20 -15.70
CA TRP A 188 17.97 18.62 -15.37
C TRP A 188 17.58 18.86 -13.90
N GLY A 189 18.47 19.54 -13.16
CA GLY A 189 18.24 19.86 -11.75
C GLY A 189 18.50 18.69 -10.79
N VAL A 190 18.90 17.51 -11.29
CA VAL A 190 19.35 16.41 -10.43
C VAL A 190 20.73 16.79 -9.86
N PRO A 191 20.93 16.81 -8.53
CA PRO A 191 22.23 17.11 -7.94
C PRO A 191 23.29 16.12 -8.44
N VAL A 192 24.38 16.64 -9.03
CA VAL A 192 25.44 15.85 -9.68
C VAL A 192 26.46 15.27 -8.67
N GLU A 193 26.44 15.71 -7.41
CA GLU A 193 27.47 15.36 -6.43
C GLU A 193 26.99 14.34 -5.39
N GLU A 194 27.36 13.07 -5.60
CA GLU A 194 27.49 12.10 -4.51
C GLU A 194 28.71 12.50 -3.66
N MET A 195 28.48 13.22 -2.56
CA MET A 195 29.49 13.39 -1.52
C MET A 195 29.52 12.10 -0.67
N PRO A 196 30.66 11.39 -0.55
CA PRO A 196 30.70 10.04 0.01
C PRO A 196 30.30 9.91 1.49
N ASP A 197 30.18 11.01 2.23
CA ASP A 197 30.03 11.01 3.70
C ASP A 197 28.81 11.79 4.24
N GLN A 198 27.84 12.16 3.39
CA GLN A 198 26.57 12.75 3.87
C GLN A 198 25.37 11.88 3.49
N PRO A 199 24.42 11.64 4.43
CA PRO A 199 23.12 11.06 4.07
C PRO A 199 22.39 12.10 3.24
N VAL A 200 22.47 11.96 1.91
CA VAL A 200 21.75 12.85 1.01
C VAL A 200 20.30 12.41 1.02
N ASP A 201 19.44 13.27 1.58
CA ASP A 201 18.00 13.19 1.43
C ASP A 201 17.69 13.54 -0.04
N HIS A 202 17.94 12.59 -0.95
CA HIS A 202 17.81 12.79 -2.41
C HIS A 202 16.33 12.96 -2.77
N VAL A 203 15.80 14.17 -2.62
CA VAL A 203 14.51 14.53 -3.20
C VAL A 203 14.73 14.78 -4.69
N PHE A 204 14.34 13.81 -5.53
CA PHE A 204 14.38 13.98 -6.97
C PHE A 204 13.46 15.13 -7.38
N PRO A 205 13.94 16.08 -8.22
CA PRO A 205 13.09 17.12 -8.75
C PRO A 205 12.00 16.52 -9.64
N HIS A 206 10.86 17.20 -9.72
CA HIS A 206 9.78 16.78 -10.63
C HIS A 206 10.27 16.87 -12.10
N PRO A 207 10.28 15.77 -12.88
CA PRO A 207 10.91 15.73 -14.21
C PRO A 207 10.41 16.77 -15.20
N TYR A 208 9.14 17.17 -15.12
CA TYR A 208 8.52 18.19 -15.98
C TYR A 208 8.34 19.56 -15.29
N ALA A 209 9.03 19.83 -14.17
CA ALA A 209 8.87 21.08 -13.43
C ALA A 209 9.12 22.32 -14.30
N HIS A 210 10.18 22.28 -15.12
CA HIS A 210 10.53 23.37 -16.02
C HIS A 210 9.46 23.57 -17.11
N GLU A 211 9.00 22.50 -17.73
CA GLU A 211 7.96 22.54 -18.77
C GLU A 211 6.63 23.11 -18.25
N ILE A 212 6.24 22.75 -17.02
CA ILE A 212 5.03 23.29 -16.37
C ILE A 212 5.21 24.76 -16.01
N ALA A 213 6.36 25.14 -15.44
CA ALA A 213 6.63 26.51 -15.02
C ALA A 213 6.76 27.49 -16.20
N THR A 214 7.23 27.00 -17.35
CA THR A 214 7.41 27.76 -18.59
C THR A 214 6.35 27.41 -19.65
N LEU A 215 5.18 26.92 -19.20
CA LEU A 215 4.11 26.54 -20.09
C LEU A 215 3.54 27.77 -20.80
N GLU A 216 3.54 27.71 -22.14
CA GLU A 216 2.79 28.62 -22.98
C GLU A 216 1.49 27.91 -23.37
N TYR A 217 0.37 28.46 -22.94
CA TYR A 217 -0.95 27.91 -23.23
C TYR A 217 -1.36 28.21 -24.68
N PRO A 218 -2.00 27.27 -25.39
CA PRO A 218 -2.58 27.55 -26.71
C PRO A 218 -3.57 28.73 -26.66
N ASP A 219 -3.48 29.66 -27.62
CA ASP A 219 -4.35 30.84 -27.71
C ASP A 219 -5.85 30.48 -27.72
N SER A 220 -6.19 29.32 -28.28
CA SER A 220 -7.55 28.78 -28.32
C SER A 220 -8.17 28.58 -26.94
N MET A 221 -7.37 28.42 -25.87
CA MET A 221 -7.87 28.29 -24.50
C MET A 221 -8.41 29.60 -23.93
N PHE A 222 -7.99 30.74 -24.47
CA PHE A 222 -8.44 32.07 -24.03
C PHE A 222 -9.39 32.74 -25.03
N ALA A 223 -9.55 32.15 -26.21
CA ALA A 223 -10.53 32.59 -27.18
C ALA A 223 -11.95 32.39 -26.63
N LEU A 224 -12.84 33.36 -26.87
CA LEU A 224 -14.26 33.15 -26.62
C LEU A 224 -14.76 32.04 -27.56
N PRO A 225 -15.58 31.10 -27.07
CA PRO A 225 -16.18 30.09 -27.93
C PRO A 225 -16.97 30.76 -29.07
N GLU A 226 -16.73 30.35 -30.31
CA GLU A 226 -17.52 30.82 -31.45
C GLU A 226 -18.96 30.26 -31.40
N THR A 227 -19.15 29.13 -30.73
CA THR A 227 -20.41 28.40 -30.59
C THR A 227 -20.70 28.07 -29.13
N GLU A 228 -21.95 27.71 -28.84
CA GLU A 228 -22.31 27.17 -27.52
C GLU A 228 -21.54 25.88 -27.22
N PRO A 229 -21.29 25.55 -25.93
CA PRO A 229 -20.64 24.31 -25.54
C PRO A 229 -21.38 23.08 -26.07
N GLU A 230 -20.64 22.20 -26.73
CA GLU A 230 -21.17 20.92 -27.18
C GLU A 230 -21.44 20.01 -25.98
N MET A 231 -22.69 19.58 -25.85
CA MET A 231 -23.10 18.61 -24.84
C MET A 231 -22.54 17.22 -25.20
N PRO A 232 -22.13 16.42 -24.20
CA PRO A 232 -21.67 15.06 -24.44
C PRO A 232 -22.77 14.22 -25.11
N ALA A 233 -22.36 13.33 -26.01
CA ALA A 233 -23.26 12.35 -26.62
C ALA A 233 -23.84 11.40 -25.56
N SER A 234 -24.95 10.73 -25.89
CA SER A 234 -25.56 9.79 -24.95
C SER A 234 -24.67 8.57 -24.76
N LEU A 235 -24.72 7.97 -23.57
CA LEU A 235 -23.89 6.80 -23.23
C LEU A 235 -24.10 5.61 -24.19
N GLU A 236 -25.30 5.47 -24.75
CA GLU A 236 -25.62 4.42 -25.73
C GLU A 236 -25.00 4.68 -27.11
N SER A 237 -24.71 5.94 -27.43
CA SER A 237 -24.16 6.35 -28.73
C SER A 237 -22.64 6.53 -28.71
N THR A 238 -22.06 6.76 -27.53
CA THR A 238 -20.61 6.93 -27.36
C THR A 238 -19.93 5.56 -27.31
N PRO A 239 -19.00 5.26 -28.24
CA PRO A 239 -18.19 4.06 -28.16
C PRO A 239 -17.37 4.05 -26.86
N CYS A 240 -17.34 2.90 -26.19
CA CYS A 240 -16.55 2.67 -24.99
C CYS A 240 -15.57 1.53 -25.24
N THR A 241 -14.27 1.84 -25.23
CA THR A 241 -13.20 0.92 -25.57
C THR A 241 -12.45 0.48 -24.31
N TRP A 242 -12.39 -0.83 -24.08
CA TRP A 242 -11.59 -1.44 -23.01
C TRP A 242 -10.14 -1.62 -23.48
N VAL A 243 -9.18 -1.18 -22.66
CA VAL A 243 -7.75 -1.15 -23.00
C VAL A 243 -6.96 -1.92 -21.93
N ASP A 244 -6.62 -3.17 -22.23
CA ASP A 244 -5.85 -4.08 -21.37
C ASP A 244 -4.64 -4.72 -22.07
N THR A 245 -4.40 -4.38 -23.34
CA THR A 245 -3.24 -4.83 -24.11
C THR A 245 -2.40 -3.65 -24.61
N VAL A 246 -1.10 -3.88 -24.78
CA VAL A 246 -0.16 -2.86 -25.29
C VAL A 246 -0.59 -2.36 -26.68
N ALA A 247 -1.04 -3.25 -27.57
CA ALA A 247 -1.51 -2.86 -28.89
C ALA A 247 -2.76 -1.96 -28.84
N ALA A 248 -3.70 -2.23 -27.93
CA ALA A 248 -4.85 -1.37 -27.73
C ALA A 248 -4.45 -0.01 -27.11
N LEU A 249 -3.45 -0.01 -26.22
CA LEU A 249 -2.89 1.21 -25.65
C LEU A 249 -2.21 2.09 -26.71
N GLU A 250 -1.42 1.50 -27.60
CA GLU A 250 -0.77 2.22 -28.71
C GLU A 250 -1.81 2.84 -29.65
N ALA A 251 -2.84 2.08 -30.02
CA ALA A 251 -3.95 2.58 -30.85
C ALA A 251 -4.73 3.70 -30.16
N MET A 252 -4.95 3.61 -28.84
CA MET A 252 -5.54 4.68 -28.03
C MET A 252 -4.64 5.92 -28.03
N VAL A 253 -3.34 5.79 -27.78
CA VAL A 253 -2.37 6.90 -27.79
C VAL A 253 -2.39 7.65 -29.12
N GLU A 254 -2.44 6.94 -30.25
CA GLU A 254 -2.54 7.55 -31.57
C GLU A 254 -3.80 8.40 -31.73
N LYS A 255 -4.97 7.89 -31.29
CA LYS A 255 -6.22 8.65 -31.30
C LYS A 255 -6.12 9.89 -30.41
N LEU A 256 -5.64 9.74 -29.18
CA LEU A 256 -5.53 10.84 -28.22
C LEU A 256 -4.57 11.94 -28.68
N ALA A 257 -3.51 11.59 -29.42
CA ALA A 257 -2.55 12.56 -29.94
C ALA A 257 -3.15 13.51 -30.99
N ALA A 258 -4.29 13.15 -31.60
CA ALA A 258 -5.02 14.00 -32.55
C ALA A 258 -6.00 14.96 -31.88
N GLU A 259 -6.30 14.77 -30.58
CA GLU A 259 -7.30 15.55 -29.86
C GLU A 259 -6.70 16.81 -29.25
N PRO A 260 -7.39 17.97 -29.32
CA PRO A 260 -6.94 19.19 -28.65
C PRO A 260 -7.20 19.16 -27.14
N VAL A 261 -8.15 18.34 -26.68
CA VAL A 261 -8.59 18.25 -25.28
C VAL A 261 -8.97 16.81 -24.98
N ILE A 262 -8.51 16.30 -23.84
CA ILE A 262 -8.90 15.00 -23.31
C ILE A 262 -9.31 15.14 -21.85
N ALA A 263 -10.30 14.37 -21.40
CA ALA A 263 -10.68 14.28 -19.99
C ALA A 263 -10.13 13.00 -19.37
N ILE A 264 -9.67 13.07 -18.12
CA ILE A 264 -9.06 11.94 -17.41
C ILE A 264 -9.72 11.82 -16.02
N ASP A 265 -9.94 10.58 -15.58
CA ASP A 265 -10.31 10.25 -14.20
C ASP A 265 -9.60 8.94 -13.79
N LEU A 266 -9.50 8.68 -12.49
CA LEU A 266 -8.77 7.54 -11.93
C LEU A 266 -9.55 6.85 -10.82
N GLU A 267 -9.42 5.53 -10.74
CA GLU A 267 -9.92 4.73 -9.62
C GLU A 267 -8.73 4.20 -8.80
N HIS A 268 -8.70 4.55 -7.51
CA HIS A 268 -7.62 4.18 -6.59
C HIS A 268 -8.12 3.24 -5.48
N HIS A 269 -7.33 2.20 -5.18
CA HIS A 269 -7.60 1.28 -4.08
C HIS A 269 -6.51 1.31 -3.02
N SER A 270 -6.88 1.54 -1.76
CA SER A 270 -5.96 1.58 -0.61
C SER A 270 -6.29 0.60 0.52
N TYR A 271 -7.39 -0.17 0.44
CA TYR A 271 -7.78 -1.02 1.56
C TYR A 271 -6.85 -2.25 1.75
N ARG A 272 -6.41 -2.88 0.65
CA ARG A 272 -5.49 -4.04 0.66
C ARG A 272 -4.09 -3.70 0.15
N SER A 273 -3.63 -2.47 0.36
CA SER A 273 -2.30 -2.00 -0.04
C SER A 273 -1.83 -0.90 0.90
N TYR A 274 -0.54 -0.85 1.20
CA TYR A 274 0.02 0.13 2.15
C TYR A 274 -0.08 1.58 1.61
N PHE A 275 0.47 1.85 0.43
CA PHE A 275 0.34 3.15 -0.24
C PHE A 275 -0.90 3.26 -1.13
N GLY A 276 -1.54 2.13 -1.43
CA GLY A 276 -2.58 2.05 -2.46
C GLY A 276 -2.03 1.81 -3.86
N PHE A 277 -2.92 1.61 -4.82
CA PHE A 277 -2.59 1.46 -6.24
C PHE A 277 -3.76 1.94 -7.12
N LEU A 278 -3.45 2.44 -8.31
CA LEU A 278 -4.43 2.67 -9.37
C LEU A 278 -4.97 1.34 -9.90
N CYS A 279 -6.29 1.26 -10.04
CA CYS A 279 -7.03 0.12 -10.56
C CYS A 279 -7.52 0.37 -11.99
N LEU A 280 -7.98 1.57 -12.27
CA LEU A 280 -8.56 1.94 -13.55
C LEU A 280 -8.20 3.40 -13.87
N MET A 281 -8.05 3.68 -15.15
CA MET A 281 -7.99 5.05 -15.67
C MET A 281 -9.06 5.20 -16.74
N GLN A 282 -9.83 6.26 -16.64
CA GLN A 282 -10.83 6.64 -17.61
C GLN A 282 -10.25 7.79 -18.43
N VAL A 283 -10.33 7.68 -19.76
CA VAL A 283 -9.95 8.78 -20.66
C VAL A 283 -11.06 9.00 -21.66
N SER A 284 -11.50 10.24 -21.82
CA SER A 284 -12.55 10.59 -22.78
C SER A 284 -12.05 11.62 -23.78
N THR A 285 -12.42 11.40 -25.03
CA THR A 285 -12.34 12.39 -26.12
C THR A 285 -13.73 12.98 -26.35
N ARG A 286 -13.91 13.79 -27.40
CA ARG A 286 -15.26 14.23 -27.79
C ARG A 286 -16.12 13.11 -28.35
N THR A 287 -15.51 12.04 -28.87
CA THR A 287 -16.20 11.03 -29.67
C THR A 287 -16.14 9.61 -29.10
N GLU A 288 -15.27 9.33 -28.14
CA GLU A 288 -15.01 7.98 -27.62
C GLU A 288 -14.50 8.03 -26.18
N ASP A 289 -14.97 7.07 -25.37
CA ASP A 289 -14.53 6.82 -24.00
C ASP A 289 -13.61 5.59 -23.94
N PHE A 290 -12.56 5.67 -23.12
CA PHE A 290 -11.60 4.59 -22.90
C PHE A 290 -11.58 4.21 -21.43
N LEU A 291 -11.65 2.90 -21.16
CA LEU A 291 -11.46 2.31 -19.84
C LEU A 291 -10.16 1.51 -19.86
N VAL A 292 -9.16 1.99 -19.15
CA VAL A 292 -7.79 1.50 -19.21
C VAL A 292 -7.47 0.69 -17.96
N ASP A 293 -7.10 -0.57 -18.15
CA ASP A 293 -6.65 -1.45 -17.08
C ASP A 293 -5.23 -1.08 -16.63
N THR A 294 -5.15 -0.32 -15.53
CA THR A 294 -3.87 0.12 -14.95
C THR A 294 -3.13 -0.96 -14.16
N LEU A 295 -3.77 -2.11 -13.91
CA LEU A 295 -3.15 -3.26 -13.25
C LEU A 295 -2.34 -4.06 -14.27
N THR A 296 -2.98 -4.41 -15.39
CA THR A 296 -2.35 -5.21 -16.46
C THR A 296 -1.29 -4.41 -17.21
N LEU A 297 -1.56 -3.14 -17.52
CA LEU A 297 -0.68 -2.27 -18.31
C LEU A 297 0.27 -1.41 -17.45
N ARG A 298 0.42 -1.72 -16.16
CA ARG A 298 1.12 -0.87 -15.17
C ARG A 298 2.51 -0.38 -15.61
N VAL A 299 3.27 -1.24 -16.28
CA VAL A 299 4.64 -0.91 -16.72
C VAL A 299 4.73 -0.30 -18.12
N ASP A 300 3.62 -0.31 -18.86
CA ASP A 300 3.53 0.10 -20.26
C ASP A 300 2.84 1.47 -20.41
N LEU A 301 2.07 1.89 -19.38
CA LEU A 301 1.31 3.14 -19.41
C LEU A 301 2.17 4.40 -19.53
N HIS A 302 3.48 4.35 -19.30
CA HIS A 302 4.39 5.47 -19.56
C HIS A 302 4.34 5.99 -21.00
N LEU A 303 3.87 5.18 -21.96
CA LEU A 303 3.64 5.59 -23.34
C LEU A 303 2.69 6.80 -23.45
N LEU A 304 1.74 6.95 -22.51
CA LEU A 304 0.82 8.09 -22.50
C LEU A 304 1.51 9.44 -22.25
N ASN A 305 2.77 9.49 -21.81
CA ASN A 305 3.51 10.75 -21.68
C ASN A 305 3.67 11.48 -23.03
N THR A 306 3.58 10.80 -24.17
CA THR A 306 3.53 11.45 -25.50
C THR A 306 2.29 12.34 -25.69
N VAL A 307 1.24 12.15 -24.89
CA VAL A 307 0.00 12.93 -24.91
C VAL A 307 -0.13 13.76 -23.63
N PHE A 308 0.10 13.14 -22.47
CA PHE A 308 -0.08 13.77 -21.16
C PHE A 308 0.94 14.87 -20.89
N ALA A 309 2.15 14.78 -21.46
CA ALA A 309 3.15 15.83 -21.38
C ALA A 309 3.14 16.79 -22.58
N ASP A 310 2.27 16.59 -23.58
CA ASP A 310 2.14 17.53 -24.70
C ASP A 310 1.44 18.82 -24.24
N SER A 311 2.14 19.96 -24.27
CA SER A 311 1.58 21.25 -23.92
C SER A 311 0.40 21.70 -24.79
N LYS A 312 0.24 21.15 -26.00
CA LYS A 312 -0.83 21.54 -26.93
C LYS A 312 -2.17 20.87 -26.63
N ILE A 313 -2.13 19.73 -25.94
CA ILE A 313 -3.33 18.96 -25.59
C ILE A 313 -3.72 19.33 -24.16
N VAL A 314 -4.96 19.76 -23.95
CA VAL A 314 -5.45 20.09 -22.61
C VAL A 314 -5.87 18.81 -21.89
N LYS A 315 -5.36 18.58 -20.68
CA LYS A 315 -5.79 17.47 -19.83
C LYS A 315 -6.78 17.98 -18.80
N VAL A 316 -8.04 17.60 -18.94
CA VAL A 316 -9.13 18.03 -18.06
C VAL A 316 -9.35 16.98 -16.96
N LEU A 317 -9.18 17.38 -15.71
CA LEU A 317 -9.47 16.54 -14.54
C LEU A 317 -10.39 17.31 -13.58
N HIS A 318 -10.90 16.63 -12.54
CA HIS A 318 -11.71 17.24 -11.50
C HIS A 318 -11.16 16.91 -10.11
N GLY A 319 -10.50 17.87 -9.47
CA GLY A 319 -9.92 17.68 -8.14
C GLY A 319 -8.68 16.79 -8.19
N ALA A 320 -7.75 17.08 -9.10
CA ALA A 320 -6.65 16.23 -9.51
C ALA A 320 -5.49 16.12 -8.49
N GLU A 321 -5.63 16.69 -7.30
CA GLU A 321 -4.55 16.80 -6.32
C GLU A 321 -3.96 15.43 -5.94
N SER A 322 -4.83 14.43 -5.75
CA SER A 322 -4.37 13.05 -5.47
C SER A 322 -3.97 12.30 -6.74
N ASP A 323 -4.68 12.54 -7.84
CA ASP A 323 -4.46 11.86 -9.13
C ASP A 323 -3.06 12.13 -9.67
N VAL A 324 -2.59 13.39 -9.60
CA VAL A 324 -1.24 13.77 -10.02
C VAL A 324 -0.18 12.96 -9.28
N ILE A 325 -0.36 12.73 -7.99
CA ILE A 325 0.57 11.95 -7.16
C ILE A 325 0.50 10.46 -7.52
N TRP A 326 -0.70 9.92 -7.72
CA TRP A 326 -0.87 8.51 -8.07
C TRP A 326 -0.32 8.17 -9.45
N LEU A 327 -0.53 9.05 -10.45
CA LEU A 327 0.03 8.90 -11.80
C LEU A 327 1.56 8.79 -11.77
N GLN A 328 2.22 9.66 -11.00
CA GLN A 328 3.67 9.64 -10.85
C GLN A 328 4.15 8.39 -10.11
N ARG A 329 3.53 8.10 -8.96
CA ARG A 329 3.91 6.98 -8.08
C ARG A 329 3.76 5.65 -8.80
N ASP A 330 2.63 5.42 -9.46
CA ASP A 330 2.27 4.11 -9.97
C ASP A 330 2.75 3.88 -11.39
N LEU A 331 2.57 4.87 -12.27
CA LEU A 331 2.64 4.71 -13.73
C LEU A 331 3.77 5.53 -14.37
N GLY A 332 4.45 6.41 -13.62
CA GLY A 332 5.47 7.30 -14.18
C GLY A 332 4.88 8.30 -15.19
N LEU A 333 3.63 8.71 -14.97
CA LEU A 333 2.91 9.65 -15.82
C LEU A 333 2.92 11.06 -15.24
N TYR A 334 3.04 12.05 -16.12
CA TYR A 334 3.12 13.47 -15.77
C TYR A 334 2.17 14.28 -16.64
N LEU A 335 1.56 15.30 -16.05
CA LEU A 335 0.60 16.18 -16.72
C LEU A 335 1.24 17.55 -16.98
N VAL A 336 1.27 17.97 -18.25
CA VAL A 336 1.61 19.33 -18.67
C VAL A 336 0.38 19.91 -19.36
N ASN A 337 -0.02 21.15 -19.07
CA ASN A 337 -1.30 21.73 -19.51
C ASN A 337 -2.54 21.01 -18.91
N LEU A 338 -2.55 20.94 -17.58
CA LEU A 338 -3.69 20.48 -16.77
C LEU A 338 -4.72 21.61 -16.60
N PHE A 339 -5.99 21.31 -16.87
CA PHE A 339 -7.12 22.15 -16.50
C PHE A 339 -7.97 21.43 -15.44
N ASP A 340 -7.97 21.94 -14.21
CA ASP A 340 -8.75 21.35 -13.12
C ASP A 340 -10.10 22.05 -12.94
N THR A 341 -11.17 21.32 -13.24
CA THR A 341 -12.55 21.82 -13.14
C THR A 341 -13.00 22.08 -11.70
N TYR A 342 -12.41 21.44 -10.68
CA TYR A 342 -12.68 21.76 -9.28
C TYR A 342 -12.26 23.19 -8.97
N HIS A 343 -11.04 23.58 -9.36
CA HIS A 343 -10.56 24.96 -9.20
C HIS A 343 -11.38 25.95 -10.04
N ALA A 344 -11.77 25.57 -11.26
CA ALA A 344 -12.67 26.39 -12.08
C ALA A 344 -14.01 26.65 -11.37
N THR A 345 -14.64 25.63 -10.77
CA THR A 345 -15.92 25.81 -10.05
C THR A 345 -15.81 26.75 -8.85
N LYS A 346 -14.65 26.78 -8.17
CA LYS A 346 -14.39 27.73 -7.08
C LYS A 346 -14.30 29.16 -7.59
N ILE A 347 -13.56 29.38 -8.68
CA ILE A 347 -13.41 30.70 -9.31
C ILE A 347 -14.76 31.21 -9.82
N LEU A 348 -15.54 30.34 -10.45
CA LEU A 348 -16.90 30.63 -10.93
C LEU A 348 -17.95 30.73 -9.82
N ARG A 349 -17.55 30.50 -8.55
CA ARG A 349 -18.41 30.60 -7.36
C ARG A 349 -19.66 29.72 -7.42
N PHE A 350 -19.49 28.49 -7.91
CA PHE A 350 -20.58 27.52 -7.91
C PHE A 350 -20.98 27.17 -6.47
N PRO A 351 -22.26 26.85 -6.22
CA PRO A 351 -22.75 26.54 -4.87
C PRO A 351 -22.20 25.23 -4.29
N ALA A 352 -21.69 24.33 -5.14
CA ALA A 352 -20.93 23.16 -4.71
C ALA A 352 -19.88 22.80 -5.77
N HIS A 353 -18.85 22.08 -5.34
CA HIS A 353 -17.65 21.81 -6.13
C HIS A 353 -17.42 20.32 -6.40
N SER A 354 -18.37 19.44 -6.04
CA SER A 354 -18.23 18.01 -6.29
C SER A 354 -18.55 17.68 -7.75
N LEU A 355 -17.85 16.67 -8.30
CA LEU A 355 -18.07 16.19 -9.67
C LEU A 355 -19.55 15.89 -9.95
N ALA A 356 -20.22 15.22 -9.01
CA ALA A 356 -21.64 14.88 -9.11
C ALA A 356 -22.56 16.10 -9.29
N ARG A 357 -22.18 17.25 -8.71
CA ARG A 357 -22.92 18.50 -8.91
C ARG A 357 -22.52 19.17 -10.21
N SER A 358 -21.23 19.18 -10.54
CA SER A 358 -20.71 19.81 -11.76
C SER A 358 -21.30 19.21 -13.04
N ARG A 359 -21.62 17.91 -13.06
CA ARG A 359 -22.32 17.23 -14.18
C ARG A 359 -23.72 17.79 -14.53
N ARG A 360 -24.29 18.66 -13.68
CA ARG A 360 -25.59 19.32 -13.94
C ARG A 360 -25.43 20.79 -14.35
N CYS A 361 -24.22 21.34 -14.25
CA CYS A 361 -23.94 22.77 -14.41
C CYS A 361 -22.91 23.05 -15.51
N LEU A 362 -22.06 22.08 -15.81
CA LEU A 362 -21.29 21.94 -17.05
C LEU A 362 -22.08 21.01 -17.97
#